data_AF-A0A7V1UPU4-F1
#
_entry.id   AF-A0A7V1UPU4-F1
#
_cell.length_a   1.000
_cell.length_b   1.000
_cell.length_c   1.000
_cell.angle_alpha   90.00
_cell.angle_beta   90.00
_cell.angle_gamma   90.00
#
_symmetry.space_group_name_H-M   'P 1'
#
loop_
_entity.id
_entity.type
_entity.pdbx_description
1 polymer ?
#
loop_
_entity_poly.entity_id
_entity_poly.type
_entity_poly.pdbx_seq_one_letter_code
_entity_poly.pdbx_strand_id
1 'polypeptide(L)'
;MPALGPIQIAIAIVAVVALLGVIITTMRKSSLLAGYGEYRQDILKIAQTLKLEMFRDGDDVVLTGNHKYKPIQIRFSYSETTPGLNIRMQAPVSFTFSVVPKGAQSTEGRILVRTGDDMFDARFAARTDHPTQAKMLVTSKAMRQQMEKLCCSSKTYLTLTTGSIELSELVIPQPYTARHVLDHLDSMAMLADAVDDIPGAEKIKITPYQREKSTPIFRIAVAVGAVTALAVIFLMQPTPPDAALETGETPAPPGILPVDMPLILKAEQWRGATADDFLPEVVSYMRSYGLTPEGRFEINVDGDDVPDVGYFLATDDGKRRVVLLQNRTNIFDSLYDDMAGVVRVPAQNMGSIDWKAPPSEPPTGDGLMVLRGTAGNVRGIIFFVKDGRVLAATPSNYGSVGLR
;
A
#
# COMPACT_ATOMS: atom_id res chain seq x y z
N MET A 1 -33.10 -6.30 40.54
CA MET A 1 -31.70 -5.88 40.24
C MET A 1 -31.68 -4.36 40.27
N PRO A 2 -30.77 -3.70 41.00
CA PRO A 2 -30.72 -2.24 41.03
C PRO A 2 -30.43 -1.71 39.62
N ALA A 3 -31.21 -0.72 39.18
CA ALA A 3 -30.98 -0.06 37.90
C ALA A 3 -29.62 0.66 37.95
N LEU A 4 -28.77 0.41 36.96
CA LEU A 4 -27.48 1.09 36.86
C LEU A 4 -27.72 2.60 36.69
N GLY A 5 -27.02 3.39 37.50
CA GLY A 5 -27.09 4.85 37.40
C GLY A 5 -26.53 5.34 36.06
N PRO A 6 -26.95 6.51 35.54
CA PRO A 6 -26.47 7.06 34.26
C PRO A 6 -24.94 7.14 34.14
N ILE A 7 -24.25 7.44 35.25
CA ILE A 7 -22.78 7.48 35.32
C ILE A 7 -22.16 6.09 35.11
N GLN A 8 -22.76 5.04 35.66
CA GLN A 8 -22.28 3.67 35.50
C GLN A 8 -22.46 3.19 34.06
N ILE A 9 -23.54 3.59 33.39
CA ILE A 9 -23.79 3.31 31.96
C ILE A 9 -22.72 4.00 31.10
N ALA A 10 -22.44 5.28 31.36
CA ALA A 10 -21.42 6.03 30.61
C ALA A 10 -20.01 5.42 30.76
N ILE A 11 -19.62 5.04 31.99
CA ILE A 11 -18.35 4.35 32.24
C ILE A 11 -18.30 3.01 31.51
N ALA A 12 -19.38 2.24 31.51
CA ALA A 12 -19.46 0.97 30.81
C ALA A 12 -19.27 1.13 29.30
N ILE A 13 -19.90 2.15 28.68
CA ILE A 13 -19.74 2.42 27.25
C ILE A 13 -18.29 2.77 26.91
N VAL A 14 -17.65 3.67 27.67
CA VAL A 14 -16.25 4.05 27.46
C VAL A 14 -15.32 2.83 27.60
N ALA A 15 -15.56 1.99 28.60
CA ALA A 15 -14.78 0.77 28.80
C ALA A 15 -14.94 -0.21 27.62
N VAL A 16 -16.16 -0.39 27.09
CA VAL A 16 -16.43 -1.25 25.93
C VAL A 16 -15.76 -0.71 24.67
N VAL A 17 -15.85 0.58 24.40
CA VAL A 17 -15.20 1.19 23.22
C VAL A 17 -13.68 1.10 23.30
N ALA A 18 -13.10 1.37 24.48
CA ALA A 18 -11.66 1.21 24.70
C ALA A 18 -11.22 -0.25 24.50
N LEU A 19 -11.98 -1.21 25.03
CA LEU A 19 -11.72 -2.63 24.87
C LEU A 19 -11.80 -3.06 23.38
N LEU A 20 -12.82 -2.61 22.66
CA LEU A 20 -12.95 -2.87 21.21
C LEU A 20 -11.77 -2.28 20.43
N GLY A 21 -11.33 -1.06 20.76
CA GLY A 21 -10.16 -0.46 20.13
C GLY A 21 -8.88 -1.28 20.35
N VAL A 22 -8.69 -1.81 21.57
CA VAL A 22 -7.59 -2.72 21.89
C VAL A 22 -7.71 -4.03 21.11
N ILE A 23 -8.89 -4.65 21.08
CA ILE A 23 -9.13 -5.90 20.34
C ILE A 23 -8.84 -5.71 18.86
N ILE A 24 -9.41 -4.70 18.21
CA ILE A 24 -9.20 -4.42 16.77
C ILE A 24 -7.72 -4.18 16.47
N THR A 25 -7.04 -3.40 17.30
CA THR A 25 -5.60 -3.13 17.12
C THR A 25 -4.76 -4.40 17.27
N THR A 26 -5.14 -5.27 18.21
CA THR A 26 -4.43 -6.54 18.47
C THR A 26 -4.70 -7.56 17.36
N MET A 27 -5.95 -7.66 16.89
CA MET A 27 -6.33 -8.51 15.77
C MET A 27 -5.64 -8.08 14.47
N ARG A 28 -5.62 -6.77 14.17
CA ARG A 28 -4.89 -6.23 13.02
C ARG A 28 -3.40 -6.57 13.08
N LYS A 29 -2.75 -6.39 14.24
CA LYS A 29 -1.33 -6.78 14.38
C LYS A 29 -1.10 -8.29 14.22
N SER A 30 -2.07 -9.11 14.60
CA SER A 30 -1.99 -10.56 14.43
C SER A 30 -2.17 -10.98 12.98
N SER A 31 -3.10 -10.37 12.24
CA SER A 31 -3.32 -10.69 10.83
C SER A 31 -2.17 -10.23 9.93
N LEU A 32 -1.51 -9.11 10.26
CA LEU A 32 -0.34 -8.59 9.53
C LEU A 32 0.86 -9.55 9.51
N LEU A 33 0.94 -10.51 10.44
CA LEU A 33 2.06 -11.45 10.54
C LEU A 33 1.59 -12.91 10.42
N ALA A 34 0.37 -13.14 9.95
CA ALA A 34 -0.12 -14.48 9.65
C ALA A 34 0.81 -15.16 8.63
N GLY A 35 1.21 -16.41 8.90
CA GLY A 35 2.19 -17.15 8.09
C GLY A 35 3.66 -16.90 8.45
N TYR A 36 3.99 -15.82 9.16
CA TYR A 36 5.37 -15.46 9.53
C TYR A 36 5.67 -15.74 11.02
N GLY A 37 5.07 -16.80 11.56
CA GLY A 37 5.13 -17.12 13.00
C GLY A 37 6.56 -17.23 13.53
N GLU A 38 7.46 -17.86 12.75
CA GLU A 38 8.87 -18.05 13.11
C GLU A 38 9.68 -16.74 13.09
N TYR A 39 9.32 -15.78 12.24
CA TYR A 39 10.01 -14.49 12.10
C TYR A 39 9.32 -13.35 12.86
N ARG A 40 8.17 -13.63 13.48
CA ARG A 40 7.27 -12.61 14.07
C ARG A 40 8.00 -11.65 15.00
N GLN A 41 8.81 -12.20 15.91
CA GLN A 41 9.54 -11.40 16.90
C GLN A 41 10.60 -10.51 16.23
N ASP A 42 11.32 -11.04 15.24
CA ASP A 42 12.36 -10.32 14.53
C ASP A 42 11.78 -9.21 13.63
N ILE A 43 10.71 -9.48 12.88
CA ILE A 43 10.03 -8.48 12.05
C ILE A 43 9.51 -7.33 12.92
N LEU A 44 8.85 -7.65 14.05
CA LEU A 44 8.38 -6.64 14.99
C LEU A 44 9.53 -5.83 15.59
N LYS A 45 10.66 -6.49 15.90
CA LYS A 45 11.86 -5.81 16.41
C LYS A 45 12.42 -4.84 15.39
N ILE A 46 12.58 -5.23 14.12
CA ILE A 46 13.02 -4.33 13.04
C ILE A 46 12.08 -3.12 12.95
N ALA A 47 10.77 -3.38 12.85
CA ALA A 47 9.76 -2.34 12.71
C ALA A 47 9.79 -1.35 13.90
N GLN A 48 9.99 -1.84 15.13
CA GLN A 48 10.08 -1.01 16.32
C GLN A 48 11.38 -0.21 16.38
N THR A 49 12.52 -0.85 16.16
CA THR A 49 13.84 -0.21 16.20
C THR A 49 13.94 0.94 15.20
N LEU A 50 13.45 0.73 13.98
CA LEU A 50 13.49 1.71 12.91
C LEU A 50 12.21 2.57 12.81
N LYS A 51 11.22 2.30 13.66
CA LYS A 51 9.90 2.94 13.68
C LYS A 51 9.20 2.88 12.31
N LEU A 52 9.32 1.75 11.61
CA LEU A 52 8.73 1.52 10.29
C LEU A 52 7.22 1.29 10.39
N GLU A 53 6.52 1.61 9.31
CA GLU A 53 5.17 1.17 9.07
C GLU A 53 5.19 -0.25 8.51
N MET A 54 4.23 -1.06 8.91
CA MET A 54 4.14 -2.46 8.51
C MET A 54 2.77 -2.71 7.90
N PHE A 55 2.74 -3.34 6.73
CA PHE A 55 1.51 -3.72 6.03
C PHE A 55 1.71 -5.03 5.25
N ARG A 56 0.62 -5.53 4.66
CA ARG A 56 0.61 -6.72 3.81
C ARG A 56 0.55 -6.31 2.35
N ASP A 57 1.38 -6.93 1.54
CA ASP A 57 1.31 -6.86 0.07
C ASP A 57 1.09 -8.29 -0.44
N GLY A 58 -0.16 -8.66 -0.69
CA GLY A 58 -0.55 -10.06 -0.88
C GLY A 58 -0.16 -10.93 0.32
N ASP A 59 0.68 -11.94 0.06
CA ASP A 59 1.18 -12.86 1.09
C ASP A 59 2.49 -12.41 1.75
N ASP A 60 3.04 -11.28 1.33
CA ASP A 60 4.29 -10.72 1.83
C ASP A 60 4.07 -9.81 3.04
N VAL A 61 5.07 -9.74 3.91
CA VAL A 61 5.15 -8.70 4.95
C VAL A 61 6.09 -7.61 4.47
N VAL A 62 5.59 -6.38 4.42
CA VAL A 62 6.35 -5.23 3.96
C VAL A 62 6.49 -4.20 5.09
N LEU A 63 7.71 -3.75 5.31
CA LEU A 63 8.06 -2.64 6.20
C LEU A 63 8.53 -1.45 5.38
N THR A 64 8.00 -0.27 5.64
CA THR A 64 8.41 0.98 4.96
C THR A 64 8.72 2.08 5.96
N GLY A 65 9.67 2.95 5.61
CA GLY A 65 10.05 4.08 6.45
C GLY A 65 11.44 4.60 6.08
N ASN A 66 12.16 5.13 7.06
CA ASN A 66 13.48 5.72 6.80
C ASN A 66 14.54 5.05 7.67
N HIS A 67 15.73 4.87 7.11
CA HIS A 67 16.96 4.58 7.85
C HIS A 67 18.00 5.63 7.52
N LYS A 68 18.53 6.33 8.54
CA LYS A 68 19.50 7.44 8.35
C LYS A 68 19.07 8.45 7.27
N TYR A 69 17.80 8.87 7.30
CA TYR A 69 17.16 9.79 6.34
C TYR A 69 16.98 9.24 4.91
N LYS A 70 17.33 7.99 4.64
CA LYS A 70 17.11 7.36 3.34
C LYS A 70 15.82 6.53 3.40
N PRO A 71 14.86 6.75 2.48
CA PRO A 71 13.69 5.91 2.33
C PRO A 71 14.07 4.44 2.12
N ILE A 72 13.42 3.55 2.87
CA ILE A 72 13.63 2.11 2.78
C ILE A 72 12.31 1.35 2.68
N GLN A 73 12.39 0.20 2.02
CA GLN A 73 11.39 -0.85 2.00
C GLN A 73 12.07 -2.18 2.31
N ILE A 74 11.51 -2.96 3.21
CA ILE A 74 11.96 -4.31 3.56
C ILE A 74 10.78 -5.24 3.31
N ARG A 75 10.98 -6.28 2.51
CA ARG A 75 9.96 -7.26 2.17
C ARG A 75 10.43 -8.64 2.60
N PHE A 76 9.54 -9.35 3.29
CA PHE A 76 9.67 -10.76 3.59
C PHE A 76 8.63 -11.53 2.76
N SER A 77 9.07 -12.58 2.08
CA SER A 77 8.22 -13.40 1.23
C SER A 77 8.47 -14.91 1.43
N TYR A 78 7.43 -15.70 1.18
CA TYR A 78 7.55 -17.16 1.00
C TYR A 78 7.22 -17.60 -0.43
N SER A 79 6.93 -16.67 -1.35
CA SER A 79 6.61 -17.02 -2.73
C SER A 79 7.84 -17.57 -3.46
N GLU A 80 7.65 -18.60 -4.27
CA GLU A 80 8.72 -19.25 -5.03
C GLU A 80 9.34 -18.35 -6.11
N THR A 81 8.62 -17.31 -6.52
CA THR A 81 9.03 -16.39 -7.59
C THR A 81 9.66 -15.10 -7.07
N THR A 82 9.69 -14.92 -5.75
CA THR A 82 10.20 -13.71 -5.09
C THR A 82 11.29 -14.07 -4.09
N PRO A 83 12.36 -13.26 -3.95
CA PRO A 83 13.35 -13.49 -2.91
C PRO A 83 12.72 -13.51 -1.52
N GLY A 84 13.16 -14.43 -0.66
CA GLY A 84 12.66 -14.51 0.72
C GLY A 84 12.86 -13.22 1.50
N LEU A 85 13.96 -12.51 1.28
CA LEU A 85 14.20 -11.16 1.80
C LEU A 85 14.59 -10.21 0.67
N ASN A 86 13.92 -9.07 0.57
CA ASN A 86 14.31 -7.98 -0.32
C ASN A 86 14.36 -6.67 0.47
N ILE A 87 15.48 -5.96 0.38
CA ILE A 87 15.71 -4.66 0.99
C ILE A 87 15.99 -3.65 -0.12
N ARG A 88 15.16 -2.62 -0.21
CA ARG A 88 15.35 -1.50 -1.13
C ARG A 88 15.60 -0.23 -0.34
N MET A 89 16.67 0.48 -0.68
CA MET A 89 17.02 1.78 -0.11
C MET A 89 17.16 2.80 -1.22
N GLN A 90 16.52 3.96 -1.08
CA GLN A 90 16.76 5.08 -1.98
C GLN A 90 18.13 5.70 -1.71
N ALA A 91 18.90 5.92 -2.77
CA ALA A 91 20.27 6.41 -2.70
C ALA A 91 20.62 7.22 -3.96
N PRO A 92 21.58 8.15 -3.91
CA PRO A 92 21.94 9.01 -5.04
C PRO A 92 22.80 8.28 -6.09
N VAL A 93 22.39 7.06 -6.45
CA VAL A 93 23.06 6.25 -7.47
C VAL A 93 22.68 6.80 -8.85
N SER A 94 23.69 7.07 -9.68
CA SER A 94 23.52 7.61 -11.04
C SER A 94 23.85 6.61 -12.17
N PHE A 95 24.18 5.37 -11.81
CA PHE A 95 24.67 4.34 -12.73
C PHE A 95 24.22 2.94 -12.29
N THR A 96 24.35 1.96 -13.19
CA THR A 96 24.00 0.56 -12.89
C THR A 96 25.23 -0.25 -12.49
N PHE A 97 25.15 -0.95 -11.36
CA PHE A 97 26.17 -1.89 -10.90
C PHE A 97 25.51 -3.05 -10.16
N SER A 98 25.78 -4.28 -10.57
CA SER A 98 25.22 -5.48 -9.97
C SER A 98 26.33 -6.39 -9.45
N VAL A 99 26.05 -7.08 -8.36
CA VAL A 99 26.89 -8.15 -7.81
C VAL A 99 26.01 -9.37 -7.64
N VAL A 100 26.36 -10.44 -8.34
CA VAL A 100 25.64 -11.71 -8.29
C VAL A 100 26.57 -12.85 -7.89
N PRO A 101 26.07 -13.90 -7.22
CA PRO A 101 26.85 -15.11 -6.97
C PRO A 101 27.35 -15.70 -8.29
N LYS A 102 28.59 -16.21 -8.32
CA LYS A 102 29.08 -16.89 -9.53
C LYS A 102 28.22 -18.11 -9.85
N GLY A 103 27.88 -18.26 -11.13
CA GLY A 103 26.99 -19.31 -11.62
C GLY A 103 25.52 -18.94 -11.62
N ALA A 104 25.12 -17.85 -10.95
CA ALA A 104 23.78 -17.29 -11.12
C ALA A 104 23.66 -16.52 -12.44
N GLN A 105 22.47 -16.51 -13.03
CA GLN A 105 22.18 -15.64 -14.18
C GLN A 105 22.10 -14.19 -13.71
N SER A 106 22.87 -13.31 -14.38
CA SER A 106 22.78 -11.86 -14.19
C SER A 106 21.87 -11.27 -15.26
N THR A 107 20.88 -10.50 -14.85
CA THR A 107 20.03 -9.71 -15.76
C THR A 107 20.59 -8.32 -16.02
N GLU A 108 21.53 -7.85 -15.20
CA GLU A 108 22.07 -6.49 -15.23
C GLU A 108 23.58 -6.44 -15.47
N GLY A 109 24.03 -5.39 -16.15
CA GLY A 109 25.43 -5.06 -16.38
C GLY A 109 26.10 -5.92 -17.46
N ARG A 110 26.52 -5.30 -18.55
CA ARG A 110 27.18 -6.00 -19.67
C ARG A 110 28.64 -6.34 -19.38
N ILE A 111 29.35 -5.48 -18.67
CA ILE A 111 30.80 -5.55 -18.48
C ILE A 111 31.13 -6.10 -17.09
N LEU A 112 31.98 -7.12 -17.02
CA LEU A 112 32.53 -7.63 -15.76
C LEU A 112 33.57 -6.65 -15.19
N VAL A 113 33.45 -6.32 -13.90
CA VAL A 113 34.36 -5.44 -13.19
C VAL A 113 35.08 -6.24 -12.10
N ARG A 114 36.40 -6.12 -12.05
CA ARG A 114 37.20 -6.69 -10.96
C ARG A 114 37.15 -5.77 -9.75
N THR A 115 36.85 -6.32 -8.58
CA THR A 115 36.73 -5.52 -7.35
C THR A 115 38.08 -5.26 -6.70
N GLY A 116 39.12 -6.01 -7.10
CA GLY A 116 40.44 -5.95 -6.48
C GLY A 116 40.51 -6.68 -5.13
N ASP A 117 39.50 -7.50 -4.83
CA ASP A 117 39.50 -8.49 -3.76
C ASP A 117 39.33 -9.88 -4.40
N ASP A 118 40.41 -10.66 -4.43
CA ASP A 118 40.41 -11.96 -5.09
C ASP A 118 39.49 -12.98 -4.42
N MET A 119 39.27 -12.88 -3.10
CA MET A 119 38.36 -13.78 -2.39
C MET A 119 36.90 -13.45 -2.71
N PHE A 120 36.58 -12.15 -2.77
CA PHE A 120 35.27 -11.68 -3.18
C PHE A 120 34.99 -12.05 -4.64
N ASP A 121 35.93 -11.71 -5.53
CA ASP A 121 35.86 -11.99 -6.97
C ASP A 121 35.90 -13.50 -7.26
N ALA A 122 36.31 -14.36 -6.32
CA ALA A 122 36.19 -15.81 -6.44
C ALA A 122 34.74 -16.28 -6.30
N ARG A 123 33.95 -15.62 -5.45
CA ARG A 123 32.57 -16.01 -5.07
C ARG A 123 31.49 -15.27 -5.84
N PHE A 124 31.76 -14.03 -6.22
CA PHE A 124 30.80 -13.14 -6.87
C PHE A 124 31.32 -12.61 -8.21
N ALA A 125 30.40 -12.19 -9.05
CA ALA A 125 30.66 -11.47 -10.28
C ALA A 125 30.04 -10.07 -10.20
N ALA A 126 30.87 -9.04 -10.21
CA ALA A 126 30.42 -7.66 -10.29
C ALA A 126 30.30 -7.22 -11.75
N ARG A 127 29.17 -6.65 -12.14
CA ARG A 127 28.88 -6.22 -13.52
C ARG A 127 28.33 -4.81 -13.57
N THR A 128 28.52 -4.15 -14.72
CA THR A 128 28.06 -2.76 -14.92
C THR A 128 27.85 -2.45 -16.40
N ASP A 129 27.08 -1.40 -16.66
CA ASP A 129 27.03 -0.73 -17.97
C ASP A 129 27.88 0.57 -17.99
N HIS A 130 28.48 0.93 -16.85
CA HIS A 130 29.16 2.20 -16.61
C HIS A 130 30.56 1.95 -16.00
N PRO A 131 31.52 1.42 -16.79
CA PRO A 131 32.78 0.90 -16.26
C PRO A 131 33.63 1.94 -15.53
N THR A 132 33.56 3.21 -15.92
CA THR A 132 34.30 4.31 -15.26
C THR A 132 33.78 4.54 -13.84
N GLN A 133 32.47 4.71 -13.67
CA GLN A 133 31.82 4.91 -12.38
C GLN A 133 31.97 3.67 -11.50
N ALA A 134 31.77 2.47 -12.07
CA ALA A 134 31.98 1.22 -11.34
C ALA A 134 33.42 1.06 -10.85
N LYS A 135 34.41 1.49 -11.65
CA LYS A 135 35.82 1.48 -11.21
C LYS A 135 36.04 2.43 -10.03
N MET A 136 35.48 3.65 -10.06
CA MET A 136 35.53 4.57 -8.92
C MET A 136 34.93 3.94 -7.67
N LEU A 137 33.75 3.31 -7.82
CA LEU A 137 33.05 2.62 -6.76
C LEU A 137 33.91 1.52 -6.12
N VAL A 138 34.43 0.56 -6.90
CA VAL A 138 35.16 -0.59 -6.34
C VAL A 138 36.56 -0.22 -5.83
N THR A 139 37.14 0.89 -6.27
CA THR A 139 38.41 1.38 -5.69
C THR A 139 38.26 1.96 -4.29
N SER A 140 37.04 2.35 -3.89
CA SER A 140 36.77 2.83 -2.53
C SER A 140 36.93 1.70 -1.50
N LYS A 141 37.79 1.93 -0.50
CA LYS A 141 37.97 0.99 0.61
C LYS A 141 36.67 0.77 1.39
N ALA A 142 35.91 1.84 1.63
CA ALA A 142 34.63 1.77 2.32
C ALA A 142 33.67 0.86 1.55
N MET A 143 33.62 1.01 0.22
CA MET A 143 32.76 0.20 -0.64
C MET A 143 33.11 -1.28 -0.57
N ARG A 144 34.38 -1.67 -0.77
CA ARG A 144 34.79 -3.09 -0.70
C ARG A 144 34.38 -3.75 0.61
N GLN A 145 34.59 -3.05 1.73
CA GLN A 145 34.20 -3.55 3.05
C GLN A 145 32.68 -3.70 3.22
N GLN A 146 31.88 -2.79 2.66
CA GLN A 146 30.41 -2.93 2.75
C GLN A 146 29.89 -3.99 1.78
N MET A 147 30.45 -4.11 0.58
CA MET A 147 30.11 -5.17 -0.36
C MET A 147 30.34 -6.56 0.23
N GLU A 148 31.47 -6.78 0.90
CA GLU A 148 31.75 -8.06 1.56
C GLU A 148 30.69 -8.40 2.63
N LYS A 149 30.25 -7.40 3.41
CA LYS A 149 29.20 -7.56 4.42
C LYS A 149 27.82 -7.79 3.81
N LEU A 150 27.50 -7.09 2.73
CA LEU A 150 26.21 -7.22 2.03
C LEU A 150 26.14 -8.56 1.31
N CYS A 151 27.15 -8.94 0.55
CA CYS A 151 27.27 -10.20 -0.16
C CYS A 151 27.77 -11.33 0.76
N CYS A 152 27.12 -11.48 1.91
CA CYS A 152 27.54 -12.42 2.95
C CYS A 152 27.36 -13.90 2.55
N SER A 153 26.44 -14.22 1.63
CA SER A 153 26.12 -15.59 1.21
C SER A 153 26.08 -15.78 -0.31
N SER A 154 26.19 -17.02 -0.78
CA SER A 154 26.01 -17.37 -2.20
C SER A 154 24.57 -17.24 -2.71
N LYS A 155 23.64 -16.80 -1.85
CA LYS A 155 22.23 -16.56 -2.18
C LYS A 155 21.88 -15.07 -2.14
N THR A 156 22.89 -14.22 -2.04
CA THR A 156 22.71 -12.77 -1.94
C THR A 156 23.03 -12.08 -3.26
N TYR A 157 22.14 -11.20 -3.67
CA TYR A 157 22.23 -10.37 -4.86
C TYR A 157 22.22 -8.91 -4.41
N LEU A 158 23.14 -8.11 -4.95
CA LEU A 158 23.21 -6.68 -4.66
C LEU A 158 23.15 -5.93 -5.99
N THR A 159 22.24 -4.98 -6.08
CA THR A 159 22.03 -4.18 -7.28
C THR A 159 21.99 -2.71 -6.91
N LEU A 160 22.72 -1.90 -7.67
CA LEU A 160 22.68 -0.46 -7.63
C LEU A 160 22.10 -0.01 -8.97
N THR A 161 20.94 0.64 -8.94
CA THR A 161 20.29 1.25 -10.10
C THR A 161 20.04 2.71 -9.82
N THR A 162 19.71 3.49 -10.86
CA THR A 162 19.46 4.92 -10.70
C THR A 162 18.42 5.18 -9.61
N GLY A 163 18.84 5.85 -8.54
CA GLY A 163 17.97 6.19 -7.40
C GLY A 163 17.83 5.13 -6.30
N SER A 164 18.40 3.93 -6.42
CA SER A 164 18.27 2.90 -5.40
C SER A 164 19.42 1.89 -5.29
N ILE A 165 19.58 1.38 -4.08
CA ILE A 165 20.35 0.17 -3.78
C ILE A 165 19.34 -0.89 -3.37
N GLU A 166 19.44 -2.08 -3.96
CA GLU A 166 18.59 -3.22 -3.70
C GLU A 166 19.45 -4.42 -3.30
N LEU A 167 19.09 -5.05 -2.20
CA LEU A 167 19.68 -6.29 -1.74
C LEU A 167 18.59 -7.35 -1.68
N SER A 168 18.85 -8.50 -2.30
CA SER A 168 17.93 -9.64 -2.29
C SER A 168 18.63 -10.88 -1.77
N GLU A 169 17.95 -11.62 -0.91
CA GLU A 169 18.35 -12.96 -0.48
C GLU A 169 17.24 -13.94 -0.82
N LEU A 170 17.61 -15.07 -1.43
CA LEU A 170 16.64 -16.07 -1.90
C LEU A 170 15.81 -16.68 -0.75
N VAL A 171 16.33 -16.65 0.47
CA VAL A 171 15.66 -17.18 1.68
C VAL A 171 15.69 -16.12 2.77
N ILE A 172 14.70 -16.14 3.67
CA ILE A 172 14.72 -15.29 4.85
C ILE A 172 15.86 -15.77 5.76
N PRO A 173 16.80 -14.88 6.14
CA PRO A 173 18.00 -15.27 6.87
C PRO A 173 17.66 -15.78 8.28
N GLN A 174 18.29 -16.89 8.67
CA GLN A 174 18.19 -17.48 10.00
C GLN A 174 19.56 -17.99 10.46
N PRO A 175 19.84 -18.02 11.78
CA PRO A 175 19.08 -17.37 12.87
C PRO A 175 19.33 -15.85 12.93
N TYR A 176 18.62 -15.14 13.83
CA TYR A 176 18.82 -13.71 14.11
C TYR A 176 18.46 -12.76 12.96
N THR A 177 17.33 -12.99 12.30
CA THR A 177 16.85 -12.21 11.14
C THR A 177 16.89 -10.71 11.39
N ALA A 178 16.47 -10.23 12.58
CA ALA A 178 16.46 -8.80 12.87
C ALA A 178 17.84 -8.17 12.85
N ARG A 179 18.83 -8.82 13.46
CA ARG A 179 20.20 -8.31 13.50
C ARG A 179 20.78 -8.28 12.09
N HIS A 180 20.59 -9.35 11.33
CA HIS A 180 21.06 -9.48 9.96
C HIS A 180 20.51 -8.36 9.06
N VAL A 181 19.20 -8.10 9.10
CA VAL A 181 18.56 -7.03 8.33
C VAL A 181 19.07 -5.64 8.74
N LEU A 182 19.25 -5.39 10.04
CA LEU A 182 19.77 -4.11 10.54
C LEU A 182 21.22 -3.88 10.10
N ASP A 183 22.06 -4.93 10.17
CA ASP A 183 23.45 -4.88 9.71
C ASP A 183 23.52 -4.60 8.19
N HIS A 184 22.63 -5.21 7.40
CA HIS A 184 22.49 -4.89 5.96
C HIS A 184 22.08 -3.45 5.71
N LEU A 185 21.09 -2.93 6.42
CA LEU A 185 20.67 -1.53 6.27
C LEU A 185 21.79 -0.54 6.63
N ASP A 186 22.60 -0.84 7.64
CA ASP A 186 23.77 -0.02 7.97
C ASP A 186 24.85 -0.05 6.89
N SER A 187 25.14 -1.22 6.33
CA SER A 187 26.07 -1.35 5.20
C SER A 187 25.54 -0.70 3.92
N MET A 188 24.24 -0.81 3.63
CA MET A 188 23.59 -0.12 2.51
C MET A 188 23.64 1.40 2.69
N ALA A 189 23.45 1.92 3.91
CA ALA A 189 23.55 3.35 4.17
C ALA A 189 24.98 3.88 3.97
N MET A 190 25.99 3.16 4.47
CA MET A 190 27.40 3.51 4.24
C MET A 190 27.76 3.43 2.74
N LEU A 191 27.18 2.48 2.02
CA LEU A 191 27.33 2.40 0.58
C LEU A 191 26.64 3.58 -0.13
N ALA A 192 25.43 3.92 0.28
CA ALA A 192 24.68 5.05 -0.25
C ALA A 192 25.41 6.39 -0.04
N ASP A 193 26.25 6.51 1.00
CA ASP A 193 27.10 7.68 1.21
C ASP A 193 28.35 7.63 0.30
N ALA A 194 28.95 6.45 0.08
CA ALA A 194 30.10 6.30 -0.81
C ALA A 194 29.78 6.55 -2.30
N VAL A 195 28.53 6.29 -2.73
CA VAL A 195 28.09 6.60 -4.10
C VAL A 195 27.81 8.09 -4.31
N ASP A 196 27.66 8.87 -3.24
CA ASP A 196 27.43 10.33 -3.32
C ASP A 196 28.64 11.07 -3.89
N ASP A 197 29.85 10.51 -3.71
CA ASP A 197 31.09 11.02 -4.28
C ASP A 197 31.28 10.71 -5.78
N ILE A 198 30.36 9.95 -6.40
CA ILE A 198 30.46 9.53 -7.80
C ILE A 198 29.73 10.55 -8.70
N PRO A 199 30.34 10.97 -9.82
CA PRO A 199 29.73 11.96 -10.72
C PRO A 199 28.30 11.60 -11.15
N GLY A 200 27.38 12.57 -11.05
CA GLY A 200 25.97 12.42 -11.40
C GLY A 200 25.07 12.12 -10.21
N ALA A 201 25.62 11.80 -9.03
CA ALA A 201 24.86 11.59 -7.80
C ALA A 201 24.03 12.83 -7.42
N GLU A 202 24.57 14.03 -7.65
CA GLU A 202 23.93 15.32 -7.34
C GLU A 202 22.61 15.55 -8.07
N LYS A 203 22.36 14.82 -9.17
CA LYS A 203 21.14 14.89 -9.96
C LYS A 203 19.99 14.09 -9.35
N ILE A 204 20.28 13.18 -8.42
CA ILE A 204 19.32 12.25 -7.84
C ILE A 204 18.91 12.75 -6.46
N LYS A 205 17.74 13.39 -6.38
CA LYS A 205 17.21 13.92 -5.12
C LYS A 205 16.52 12.82 -4.32
N ILE A 206 17.01 12.58 -3.11
CA ILE A 206 16.40 11.64 -2.17
C ILE A 206 15.54 12.43 -1.18
N THR A 207 14.23 12.15 -1.18
CA THR A 207 13.30 12.79 -0.25
C THR A 207 12.87 11.78 0.81
N PRO A 208 13.21 11.98 2.08
CA PRO A 208 12.77 11.09 3.16
C PRO A 208 11.24 10.99 3.21
N TYR A 209 10.70 9.83 3.59
CA TYR A 209 9.27 9.74 3.85
C TYR A 209 8.91 10.67 5.00
N GLN A 210 8.04 11.64 4.73
CA GLN A 210 7.45 12.46 5.77
C GLN A 210 6.36 11.65 6.44
N ARG A 211 6.67 11.14 7.62
CA ARG A 211 5.66 10.50 8.45
C ARG A 211 4.64 11.57 8.83
N GLU A 212 3.40 11.42 8.40
CA GLU A 212 2.27 12.10 9.04
C GLU A 212 2.26 11.64 10.49
N LYS A 213 2.91 12.42 11.36
CA LYS A 213 2.73 12.26 12.79
C LYS A 213 1.25 12.54 13.01
N SER A 214 0.48 11.53 13.43
CA SER A 214 -0.86 11.74 13.95
C SER A 214 -0.78 12.94 14.88
N THR A 215 -1.30 14.08 14.44
CA THR A 215 -1.06 15.35 15.12
C THR A 215 -1.60 15.21 16.54
N PRO A 216 -0.98 15.83 17.56
CA PRO A 216 -1.56 15.90 18.90
C PRO A 216 -3.02 16.37 18.86
N ILE A 217 -3.42 17.12 17.83
CA ILE A 217 -4.79 17.51 17.50
C ILE A 217 -5.72 16.30 17.31
N PHE A 218 -5.32 15.22 16.64
CA PHE A 218 -6.17 14.03 16.49
C PHE A 218 -6.38 13.31 17.83
N ARG A 219 -5.34 13.22 18.65
CA ARG A 219 -5.44 12.62 20.00
C ARG A 219 -6.26 13.50 20.95
N ILE A 220 -6.11 14.83 20.85
CA ILE A 220 -6.93 15.81 21.57
C ILE A 220 -8.38 15.77 21.06
N ALA A 221 -8.62 15.62 19.76
CA ALA A 221 -9.97 15.55 19.20
C ALA A 221 -10.71 14.27 19.62
N VAL A 222 -10.01 13.13 19.72
CA VAL A 222 -10.57 11.89 20.28
C VAL A 222 -10.85 12.05 21.77
N ALA A 223 -9.95 12.68 22.53
CA ALA A 223 -10.16 12.94 23.96
C ALA A 223 -11.30 13.95 24.20
N VAL A 224 -11.36 15.02 23.42
CA VAL A 224 -12.43 16.03 23.46
C VAL A 224 -13.74 15.39 23.07
N GLY A 225 -13.82 14.64 21.96
CA GLY A 225 -15.03 13.93 21.54
C GLY A 225 -15.56 12.96 22.60
N ALA A 226 -14.69 12.26 23.32
CA ALA A 226 -15.07 11.42 24.46
C ALA A 226 -15.62 12.25 25.64
N VAL A 227 -15.02 13.42 25.93
CA VAL A 227 -15.50 14.33 26.98
C VAL A 227 -16.82 15.01 26.58
N THR A 228 -17.01 15.41 25.31
CA THR A 228 -18.26 15.99 24.83
C THR A 228 -19.39 14.97 24.83
N ALA A 229 -19.13 13.71 24.47
CA ALA A 229 -20.10 12.63 24.56
C ALA A 229 -20.55 12.39 26.02
N LEU A 230 -19.61 12.44 26.98
CA LEU A 230 -19.93 12.38 28.41
C LEU A 230 -20.74 13.59 28.90
N ALA A 231 -20.46 14.79 28.37
CA ALA A 231 -21.22 16.00 28.69
C ALA A 231 -22.64 15.99 28.11
N VAL A 232 -22.84 15.45 26.90
CA VAL A 232 -24.17 15.26 26.29
C VAL A 232 -25.02 14.29 27.12
N ILE A 233 -24.44 13.21 27.63
CA ILE A 233 -25.13 12.27 28.53
C ILE A 233 -25.51 12.94 29.86
N PHE A 234 -24.70 13.88 30.35
CA PHE A 234 -25.01 14.65 31.57
C PHE A 234 -26.08 15.74 31.35
N LEU A 235 -26.16 16.30 30.14
CA LEU A 235 -27.17 17.30 29.76
C LEU A 235 -28.50 16.67 29.32
N MET A 236 -28.50 15.39 28.91
CA MET A 236 -29.70 14.60 28.59
C MET A 236 -30.29 13.89 29.82
N GLN A 237 -30.35 14.57 30.97
CA GLN A 237 -31.28 14.14 32.02
C GLN A 237 -32.72 14.37 31.52
N PRO A 238 -33.62 13.39 31.63
CA PRO A 238 -34.93 13.46 31.01
C PRO A 238 -35.79 14.54 31.67
N THR A 239 -36.07 15.60 30.91
CA THR A 239 -37.27 16.42 31.13
C THR A 239 -38.50 15.53 30.86
N PRO A 240 -39.60 15.64 31.64
CA PRO A 240 -40.77 14.79 31.46
C PRO A 240 -41.32 14.91 30.03
N PRO A 241 -41.93 13.84 29.50
CA PRO A 241 -42.21 13.73 28.08
C PRO A 241 -43.39 14.60 27.70
N ASP A 242 -43.13 15.68 26.99
CA ASP A 242 -44.09 16.33 26.09
C ASP A 242 -43.31 16.96 24.93
N ALA A 243 -43.10 16.16 23.89
CA ALA A 243 -43.01 16.59 22.49
C ALA A 243 -42.76 15.34 21.64
N ALA A 244 -43.64 15.14 20.66
CA ALA A 244 -43.45 14.15 19.61
C ALA A 244 -42.07 14.32 18.96
N LEU A 245 -41.29 13.24 18.95
CA LEU A 245 -40.08 13.15 18.14
C LEU A 245 -40.53 13.08 16.68
N GLU A 246 -40.40 14.20 15.97
CA GLU A 246 -40.30 14.16 14.52
C GLU A 246 -39.06 13.34 14.17
N THR A 247 -39.28 12.18 13.56
CA THR A 247 -38.24 11.42 12.86
C THR A 247 -37.79 12.23 11.65
N GLY A 248 -36.88 13.18 11.88
CA GLY A 248 -36.16 13.87 10.81
C GLY A 248 -35.23 12.89 10.12
N GLU A 249 -35.78 12.14 9.17
CA GLU A 249 -35.02 11.30 8.24
C GLU A 249 -34.03 12.23 7.53
N THR A 250 -32.75 12.14 7.88
CA THR A 250 -31.72 12.95 7.22
C THR A 250 -31.69 12.49 5.76
N PRO A 251 -32.02 13.36 4.79
CA PRO A 251 -32.14 12.95 3.40
C PRO A 251 -30.78 12.43 2.92
N ALA A 252 -30.78 11.25 2.30
CA ALA A 252 -29.56 10.68 1.75
C ALA A 252 -28.98 11.62 0.68
N PRO A 253 -27.65 11.77 0.62
CA PRO A 253 -27.02 12.58 -0.42
C PRO A 253 -27.35 12.06 -1.82
N PRO A 254 -27.44 12.94 -2.84
CA PRO A 254 -27.75 12.54 -4.20
C PRO A 254 -26.83 11.43 -4.70
N GLY A 255 -27.40 10.37 -5.28
CA GLY A 255 -26.64 9.24 -5.84
C GLY A 255 -26.14 8.22 -4.81
N ILE A 256 -26.37 8.41 -3.51
CA ILE A 256 -26.12 7.42 -2.45
C ILE A 256 -27.47 6.88 -1.96
N LEU A 257 -27.62 5.55 -1.85
CA LEU A 257 -28.86 4.98 -1.35
C LEU A 257 -28.95 5.19 0.17
N PRO A 258 -30.13 5.51 0.74
CA PRO A 258 -30.30 5.69 2.18
C PRO A 258 -29.82 4.47 3.00
N VAL A 259 -30.03 3.26 2.46
CA VAL A 259 -29.65 1.98 3.07
C VAL A 259 -28.13 1.77 3.15
N ASP A 260 -27.37 2.46 2.31
CA ASP A 260 -25.91 2.34 2.19
C ASP A 260 -25.16 3.49 2.88
N MET A 261 -25.85 4.62 3.12
CA MET A 261 -25.31 5.78 3.83
C MET A 261 -24.55 5.45 5.14
N PRO A 262 -25.05 4.59 6.06
CA PRO A 262 -24.31 4.28 7.30
C PRO A 262 -23.05 3.43 7.08
N LEU A 263 -22.88 2.83 5.89
CA LEU A 263 -21.73 1.98 5.53
C LEU A 263 -20.58 2.78 4.91
N ILE A 264 -20.86 4.03 4.53
CA ILE A 264 -19.91 4.93 3.89
C ILE A 264 -19.50 5.99 4.90
N LEU A 265 -18.22 6.00 5.30
CA LEU A 265 -17.73 6.93 6.30
C LEU A 265 -17.93 8.39 5.84
N LYS A 266 -18.64 9.19 6.64
CA LYS A 266 -18.99 10.60 6.35
C LYS A 266 -19.76 10.78 5.03
N ALA A 267 -20.67 9.86 4.72
CA ALA A 267 -21.46 9.86 3.49
C ALA A 267 -22.08 11.22 3.16
N GLU A 268 -22.50 11.97 4.18
CA GLU A 268 -23.10 13.31 4.07
C GLU A 268 -22.22 14.37 3.38
N GLN A 269 -20.91 14.11 3.27
CA GLN A 269 -19.96 14.99 2.59
C GLN A 269 -19.80 14.67 1.10
N TRP A 270 -20.45 13.63 0.60
CA TRP A 270 -20.27 13.09 -0.73
C TRP A 270 -21.58 13.09 -1.50
N ARG A 271 -21.48 13.16 -2.82
CA ARG A 271 -22.55 12.80 -3.76
C ARG A 271 -22.05 11.73 -4.72
N GLY A 272 -22.97 10.97 -5.30
CA GLY A 272 -22.66 10.19 -6.49
C GLY A 272 -22.09 11.10 -7.57
N ALA A 273 -20.99 10.67 -8.20
CA ALA A 273 -20.43 11.34 -9.34
C ALA A 273 -21.45 11.39 -10.49
N THR A 274 -21.46 12.49 -11.23
CA THR A 274 -22.20 12.65 -12.49
C THR A 274 -21.21 12.62 -13.65
N ALA A 275 -21.70 12.60 -14.89
CA ALA A 275 -20.83 12.58 -16.07
C ALA A 275 -19.80 13.74 -16.11
N ASP A 276 -20.10 14.89 -15.51
CA ASP A 276 -19.20 16.04 -15.45
C ASP A 276 -18.01 15.82 -14.51
N ASP A 277 -18.12 14.87 -13.58
CA ASP A 277 -17.01 14.46 -12.73
C ASP A 277 -16.08 13.47 -13.45
N PHE A 278 -16.43 12.93 -14.62
CA PHE A 278 -15.55 12.04 -15.37
C PHE A 278 -14.71 12.85 -16.36
N LEU A 279 -13.51 12.36 -16.71
CA LEU A 279 -12.79 12.93 -17.85
C LEU A 279 -13.57 12.64 -19.15
N PRO A 280 -13.62 13.60 -20.11
CA PRO A 280 -14.39 13.42 -21.35
C PRO A 280 -13.99 12.18 -22.18
N GLU A 281 -12.72 11.79 -22.16
CA GLU A 281 -12.24 10.57 -22.82
C GLU A 281 -12.77 9.30 -22.16
N VAL A 282 -12.89 9.30 -20.83
CA VAL A 282 -13.50 8.19 -20.07
C VAL A 282 -14.99 8.11 -20.35
N VAL A 283 -15.69 9.24 -20.39
CA VAL A 283 -17.11 9.30 -20.80
C VAL A 283 -17.30 8.72 -22.19
N SER A 284 -16.43 9.08 -23.13
CA SER A 284 -16.49 8.59 -24.52
C SER A 284 -16.23 7.09 -24.59
N TYR A 285 -15.25 6.60 -23.82
CA TYR A 285 -14.96 5.17 -23.68
C TYR A 285 -16.15 4.39 -23.08
N MET A 286 -16.78 4.87 -22.01
CA MET A 286 -17.96 4.21 -21.44
C MET A 286 -19.13 4.19 -22.44
N ARG A 287 -19.37 5.30 -23.14
CA ARG A 287 -20.43 5.41 -24.14
C ARG A 287 -20.20 4.55 -25.37
N SER A 288 -18.95 4.25 -25.76
CA SER A 288 -18.68 3.33 -26.88
C SER A 288 -19.12 1.89 -26.56
N TYR A 289 -19.20 1.53 -25.28
CA TYR A 289 -19.81 0.30 -24.79
C TYR A 289 -21.28 0.47 -24.41
N GLY A 290 -21.90 1.61 -24.72
CA GLY A 290 -23.31 1.89 -24.42
C GLY A 290 -23.62 2.06 -22.93
N LEU A 291 -22.63 2.41 -22.12
CA LEU A 291 -22.80 2.68 -20.70
C LEU A 291 -22.97 4.18 -20.44
N THR A 292 -23.80 4.51 -19.45
CA THR A 292 -23.95 5.88 -18.93
C THR A 292 -22.99 6.06 -17.76
N PRO A 293 -22.17 7.12 -17.73
CA PRO A 293 -21.34 7.44 -16.56
C PRO A 293 -22.22 7.83 -15.37
N GLU A 294 -22.22 7.00 -14.35
CA GLU A 294 -23.01 7.17 -13.13
C GLU A 294 -22.15 6.88 -11.89
N GLY A 295 -22.41 7.61 -10.82
CA GLY A 295 -21.68 7.50 -9.57
C GLY A 295 -22.05 6.28 -8.73
N ARG A 296 -23.13 5.57 -9.07
CA ARG A 296 -23.51 4.29 -8.47
C ARG A 296 -23.65 3.27 -9.58
N PHE A 297 -23.11 2.08 -9.38
CA PHE A 297 -23.27 0.97 -10.32
C PHE A 297 -23.33 -0.36 -9.56
N GLU A 298 -24.07 -1.31 -10.12
CA GLU A 298 -24.09 -2.68 -9.63
C GLU A 298 -22.85 -3.40 -10.15
N ILE A 299 -22.28 -4.25 -9.31
CA ILE A 299 -21.10 -5.05 -9.60
C ILE A 299 -21.23 -6.39 -8.88
N ASN A 300 -20.68 -7.46 -9.41
CA ASN A 300 -20.70 -8.76 -8.74
C ASN A 300 -19.26 -9.23 -8.54
N VAL A 301 -18.64 -8.94 -7.39
CA VAL A 301 -17.19 -9.17 -7.22
C VAL A 301 -16.82 -10.56 -6.75
N ASP A 302 -17.75 -11.30 -6.16
CA ASP A 302 -17.55 -12.69 -5.70
C ASP A 302 -18.19 -13.75 -6.59
N GLY A 303 -18.99 -13.34 -7.57
CA GLY A 303 -19.67 -14.24 -8.50
C GLY A 303 -20.96 -14.85 -7.95
N ASP A 304 -21.53 -14.30 -6.87
CA ASP A 304 -22.81 -14.75 -6.32
C ASP A 304 -24.02 -14.11 -7.05
N ASP A 305 -25.25 -14.49 -6.68
CA ASP A 305 -26.46 -13.94 -7.31
C ASP A 305 -26.92 -12.60 -6.70
N VAL A 306 -26.22 -12.09 -5.69
CA VAL A 306 -26.56 -10.85 -4.97
C VAL A 306 -25.69 -9.71 -5.50
N PRO A 307 -26.27 -8.71 -6.18
CA PRO A 307 -25.47 -7.62 -6.71
C PRO A 307 -24.84 -6.80 -5.57
N ASP A 308 -23.52 -6.69 -5.61
CA ASP A 308 -22.75 -5.74 -4.84
C ASP A 308 -22.90 -4.33 -5.43
N VAL A 309 -22.46 -3.31 -4.67
CA VAL A 309 -22.63 -1.92 -5.08
C VAL A 309 -21.27 -1.20 -5.08
N GLY A 310 -20.93 -0.65 -6.24
CA GLY A 310 -19.83 0.27 -6.40
C GLY A 310 -20.32 1.72 -6.40
N TYR A 311 -19.55 2.59 -5.76
CA TYR A 311 -19.75 4.02 -5.77
C TYR A 311 -18.50 4.74 -6.26
N PHE A 312 -18.67 5.61 -7.25
CA PHE A 312 -17.77 6.70 -7.54
C PHE A 312 -18.38 7.98 -6.97
N LEU A 313 -17.74 8.50 -5.94
CA LEU A 313 -18.22 9.65 -5.18
C LEU A 313 -17.38 10.88 -5.47
N ALA A 314 -18.04 12.01 -5.51
CA ALA A 314 -17.43 13.32 -5.70
C ALA A 314 -17.91 14.29 -4.63
N THR A 315 -17.09 15.29 -4.35
CA THR A 315 -17.44 16.48 -3.58
C THR A 315 -17.41 17.71 -4.48
N ASP A 316 -18.01 18.80 -4.03
CA ASP A 316 -18.01 20.06 -4.79
C ASP A 316 -16.62 20.73 -4.83
N ASP A 317 -15.71 20.37 -3.91
CA ASP A 317 -14.29 20.77 -3.94
C ASP A 317 -13.41 19.88 -4.85
N GLY A 318 -14.03 18.97 -5.62
CA GLY A 318 -13.37 18.17 -6.64
C GLY A 318 -12.63 16.93 -6.14
N LYS A 319 -12.78 16.58 -4.85
CA LYS A 319 -12.24 15.31 -4.33
C LYS A 319 -13.07 14.15 -4.85
N ARG A 320 -12.37 13.03 -5.03
CA ARG A 320 -12.91 11.84 -5.66
C ARG A 320 -12.62 10.62 -4.79
N ARG A 321 -13.64 9.78 -4.61
CA ARG A 321 -13.56 8.58 -3.78
C ARG A 321 -14.22 7.40 -4.47
N VAL A 322 -13.67 6.20 -4.28
CA VAL A 322 -14.30 4.95 -4.70
C VAL A 322 -14.66 4.15 -3.47
N VAL A 323 -15.88 3.61 -3.44
CA VAL A 323 -16.34 2.69 -2.40
C VAL A 323 -16.92 1.44 -3.06
N LEU A 324 -16.61 0.27 -2.51
CA LEU A 324 -17.18 -1.01 -2.91
C LEU A 324 -17.82 -1.66 -1.68
N LEU A 325 -19.11 -1.93 -1.79
CA LEU A 325 -19.91 -2.58 -0.76
C LEU A 325 -20.23 -3.99 -1.22
N GLN A 326 -19.61 -5.00 -0.60
CA GLN A 326 -19.93 -6.41 -0.84
C GLN A 326 -20.87 -6.90 0.24
N ASN A 327 -22.06 -7.41 -0.12
CA ASN A 327 -23.04 -7.89 0.85
C ASN A 327 -23.28 -6.88 2.01
N ARG A 328 -23.43 -5.59 1.66
CA ARG A 328 -23.57 -4.44 2.60
C ARG A 328 -22.40 -4.27 3.59
N THR A 329 -21.22 -4.77 3.23
CA THR A 329 -19.97 -4.55 3.96
C THR A 329 -19.02 -3.74 3.11
N ASN A 330 -18.46 -2.67 3.66
CA ASN A 330 -17.44 -1.88 2.97
C ASN A 330 -16.12 -2.66 2.92
N ILE A 331 -15.77 -3.15 1.73
CA ILE A 331 -14.57 -3.96 1.48
C ILE A 331 -13.46 -3.19 0.78
N PHE A 332 -13.79 -2.06 0.16
CA PHE A 332 -12.82 -1.16 -0.47
C PHE A 332 -13.31 0.28 -0.37
N ASP A 333 -12.43 1.17 0.07
CA ASP A 333 -12.73 2.57 0.29
C ASP A 333 -11.45 3.38 0.12
N SER A 334 -11.38 4.22 -0.91
CA SER A 334 -10.14 4.92 -1.23
C SER A 334 -10.37 6.29 -1.87
N LEU A 335 -9.52 7.23 -1.49
CA LEU A 335 -9.46 8.60 -2.00
C LEU A 335 -8.37 8.71 -3.07
N TYR A 336 -8.66 9.42 -4.15
CA TYR A 336 -7.71 9.69 -5.22
C TYR A 336 -7.79 11.15 -5.66
N ASP A 337 -6.64 11.82 -5.71
CA ASP A 337 -6.54 13.22 -6.15
C ASP A 337 -6.63 13.37 -7.68
N ASP A 338 -6.33 12.32 -8.42
CA ASP A 338 -6.21 12.29 -9.88
C ASP A 338 -7.14 11.26 -10.54
N MET A 339 -8.26 10.91 -9.90
CA MET A 339 -9.19 9.95 -10.49
C MET A 339 -9.80 10.54 -11.76
N ALA A 340 -9.79 9.81 -12.86
CA ALA A 340 -10.42 10.18 -14.12
C ALA A 340 -11.84 9.59 -14.27
N GLY A 341 -12.11 8.49 -13.58
CA GLY A 341 -13.41 7.82 -13.56
C GLY A 341 -13.31 6.42 -12.97
N VAL A 342 -14.45 5.74 -12.89
CA VAL A 342 -14.55 4.37 -12.40
C VAL A 342 -15.51 3.61 -13.29
N VAL A 343 -15.21 2.34 -13.57
CA VAL A 343 -16.10 1.50 -14.37
C VAL A 343 -16.00 0.04 -13.95
N ARG A 344 -17.12 -0.68 -14.10
CA ARG A 344 -17.17 -2.13 -13.95
C ARG A 344 -16.61 -2.83 -15.18
N VAL A 345 -15.76 -3.82 -14.96
CA VAL A 345 -15.26 -4.75 -15.96
C VAL A 345 -15.96 -6.09 -15.75
N PRO A 346 -16.84 -6.53 -16.66
CA PRO A 346 -17.55 -7.79 -16.51
C PRO A 346 -16.59 -8.98 -16.37
N ALA A 347 -16.92 -9.94 -15.50
CA ALA A 347 -16.13 -11.14 -15.25
C ALA A 347 -15.74 -11.86 -16.56
N GLN A 348 -16.68 -11.96 -17.50
CA GLN A 348 -16.48 -12.60 -18.82
C GLN A 348 -15.39 -11.93 -19.68
N ASN A 349 -15.10 -10.66 -19.44
CA ASN A 349 -14.10 -9.91 -20.20
C ASN A 349 -12.72 -9.94 -19.56
N MET A 350 -12.61 -10.31 -18.28
CA MET A 350 -11.36 -10.29 -17.53
C MET A 350 -10.28 -11.19 -18.16
N GLY A 351 -10.68 -12.32 -18.75
CA GLY A 351 -9.76 -13.26 -19.42
C GLY A 351 -9.18 -12.76 -20.75
N SER A 352 -9.79 -11.76 -21.37
CA SER A 352 -9.33 -11.18 -22.65
C SER A 352 -8.42 -9.95 -22.50
N ILE A 353 -8.16 -9.53 -21.27
CA ILE A 353 -7.38 -8.32 -21.00
C ILE A 353 -5.90 -8.60 -21.28
N ASP A 354 -5.29 -7.73 -22.10
CA ASP A 354 -3.84 -7.66 -22.22
C ASP A 354 -3.27 -6.95 -20.99
N TRP A 355 -2.49 -7.69 -20.19
CA TRP A 355 -2.00 -7.22 -18.90
C TRP A 355 -0.58 -6.69 -19.00
N LYS A 356 -0.36 -5.48 -18.49
CA LYS A 356 0.99 -4.97 -18.21
C LYS A 356 1.53 -5.57 -16.91
N ALA A 357 0.67 -5.68 -15.92
CA ALA A 357 0.94 -6.38 -14.67
C ALA A 357 -0.27 -7.29 -14.41
N PRO A 358 -0.17 -8.60 -14.73
CA PRO A 358 -1.27 -9.53 -14.56
C PRO A 358 -1.60 -9.71 -13.08
N PRO A 359 -2.84 -10.12 -12.76
CA PRO A 359 -3.17 -10.47 -11.40
C PRO A 359 -2.37 -11.70 -10.93
N SER A 360 -2.08 -11.76 -9.63
CA SER A 360 -1.44 -12.94 -9.02
C SER A 360 -2.35 -14.16 -9.01
N GLU A 361 -3.66 -13.96 -9.07
CA GLU A 361 -4.69 -15.00 -9.05
C GLU A 361 -5.83 -14.63 -10.02
N PRO A 362 -6.49 -15.62 -10.65
CA PRO A 362 -7.58 -15.34 -11.56
C PRO A 362 -8.78 -14.72 -10.81
N PRO A 363 -9.45 -13.72 -11.40
CA PRO A 363 -10.65 -13.11 -10.83
C PRO A 363 -11.83 -14.10 -10.81
N THR A 364 -12.66 -14.03 -9.77
CA THR A 364 -13.87 -14.86 -9.64
C THR A 364 -15.16 -14.14 -10.06
N GLY A 365 -15.13 -12.82 -10.13
CA GLY A 365 -16.26 -11.99 -10.51
C GLY A 365 -15.85 -10.79 -11.35
N ASP A 366 -16.71 -9.78 -11.37
CA ASP A 366 -16.48 -8.50 -12.01
C ASP A 366 -15.27 -7.79 -11.37
N GLY A 367 -14.56 -7.03 -12.21
CA GLY A 367 -13.52 -6.10 -11.78
C GLY A 367 -14.06 -4.68 -11.62
N LEU A 368 -13.49 -3.94 -10.69
CA LEU A 368 -13.64 -2.50 -10.51
C LEU A 368 -12.43 -1.80 -11.12
N MET A 369 -12.56 -1.23 -12.31
CA MET A 369 -11.48 -0.46 -12.92
C MET A 369 -11.53 0.99 -12.47
N VAL A 370 -10.51 1.41 -11.73
CA VAL A 370 -10.26 2.81 -11.37
C VAL A 370 -9.33 3.41 -12.41
N LEU A 371 -9.83 4.44 -13.09
CA LEU A 371 -9.10 5.19 -14.10
C LEU A 371 -8.50 6.42 -13.43
N ARG A 372 -7.20 6.67 -13.64
CA ARG A 372 -6.44 7.76 -13.02
C ARG A 372 -5.60 8.51 -14.04
N GLY A 373 -5.41 9.80 -13.82
CA GLY A 373 -4.57 10.68 -14.63
C GLY A 373 -5.31 11.91 -15.13
N THR A 374 -4.70 12.55 -16.11
CA THR A 374 -5.21 13.75 -16.78
C THR A 374 -5.51 13.45 -18.25
N ALA A 375 -6.14 14.40 -18.94
CA ALA A 375 -6.46 14.27 -20.36
C ALA A 375 -5.22 13.85 -21.19
N GLY A 376 -5.36 12.78 -21.97
CA GLY A 376 -4.29 12.22 -22.79
C GLY A 376 -3.29 11.29 -22.06
N ASN A 377 -3.43 11.07 -20.75
CA ASN A 377 -2.56 10.17 -19.98
C ASN A 377 -3.34 9.44 -18.87
N VAL A 378 -4.49 8.87 -19.23
CA VAL A 378 -5.28 8.03 -18.31
C VAL A 378 -4.72 6.62 -18.26
N ARG A 379 -4.66 6.06 -17.04
CA ARG A 379 -4.23 4.69 -16.74
C ARG A 379 -5.32 3.97 -15.95
N GLY A 380 -5.50 2.68 -16.20
CA GLY A 380 -6.43 1.85 -15.45
C GLY A 380 -5.72 0.95 -14.43
N ILE A 381 -6.32 0.79 -13.26
CA ILE A 381 -6.02 -0.29 -12.32
C ILE A 381 -7.33 -1.02 -12.07
N ILE A 382 -7.33 -2.34 -12.21
CA ILE A 382 -8.50 -3.18 -11.99
C ILE A 382 -8.37 -3.85 -10.63
N PHE A 383 -9.33 -3.59 -9.75
CA PHE A 383 -9.48 -4.27 -8.47
C PHE A 383 -10.52 -5.38 -8.59
N PHE A 384 -10.30 -6.52 -7.95
CA PHE A 384 -11.29 -7.61 -7.89
C PHE A 384 -11.12 -8.36 -6.58
N VAL A 385 -12.16 -9.09 -6.17
CA VAL A 385 -12.14 -9.83 -4.90
C VAL A 385 -11.84 -11.29 -5.16
N LYS A 386 -10.97 -11.86 -4.33
CA LYS A 386 -10.68 -13.29 -4.29
C LYS A 386 -10.47 -13.73 -2.86
N ASP A 387 -11.26 -14.70 -2.41
CA ASP A 387 -11.19 -15.27 -1.05
C ASP A 387 -11.20 -14.18 0.05
N GLY A 388 -12.06 -13.17 -0.12
CA GLY A 388 -12.19 -12.03 0.79
C GLY A 388 -11.05 -11.01 0.75
N ARG A 389 -10.10 -11.15 -0.18
CA ARG A 389 -9.00 -10.20 -0.40
C ARG A 389 -9.26 -9.38 -1.66
N VAL A 390 -8.97 -8.08 -1.60
CA VAL A 390 -8.96 -7.21 -2.78
C VAL A 390 -7.58 -7.34 -3.44
N LEU A 391 -7.57 -7.83 -4.68
CA LEU A 391 -6.39 -7.92 -5.52
C LEU A 391 -6.42 -6.82 -6.58
N ALA A 392 -5.26 -6.51 -7.16
CA ALA A 392 -5.12 -5.46 -8.17
C ALA A 392 -4.32 -5.96 -9.37
N ALA A 393 -4.69 -5.51 -10.56
CA ALA A 393 -3.98 -5.76 -11.81
C ALA A 393 -4.00 -4.55 -12.71
N THR A 394 -3.02 -4.44 -13.62
CA THR A 394 -2.88 -3.28 -14.52
C THR A 394 -2.95 -3.71 -15.98
N PRO A 395 -3.98 -3.31 -16.74
CA PRO A 395 -4.02 -3.54 -18.17
C PRO A 395 -2.91 -2.75 -18.89
N SER A 396 -2.42 -3.28 -20.01
CA SER A 396 -1.50 -2.57 -20.92
C SER A 396 -2.12 -1.29 -21.47
N ASN A 397 -3.42 -1.34 -21.77
CA ASN A 397 -4.21 -0.22 -22.23
C ASN A 397 -5.63 -0.35 -21.67
N TYR A 398 -6.11 0.69 -20.97
CA TYR A 398 -7.47 0.66 -20.43
C TYR A 398 -8.53 0.70 -21.55
N GLY A 399 -8.24 1.39 -22.66
CA GLY A 399 -9.20 1.57 -23.75
C GLY A 399 -9.52 0.29 -24.53
N SER A 400 -8.69 -0.75 -24.39
CA SER A 400 -8.94 -2.07 -24.98
C SER A 400 -9.68 -3.03 -24.04
N VAL A 401 -9.95 -2.64 -22.79
CA VAL A 401 -10.71 -3.48 -21.86
C VAL A 401 -12.19 -3.45 -22.26
N GLY A 402 -12.79 -4.63 -22.45
CA GLY A 402 -14.21 -4.76 -22.77
C GLY A 402 -15.10 -4.49 -21.57
N LEU A 403 -16.14 -3.66 -21.74
CA LEU A 403 -17.08 -3.31 -20.65
C LEU A 403 -18.48 -3.95 -20.79
N ARG A 404 -18.69 -4.78 -21.82
CA ARG A 404 -19.92 -5.54 -22.07
C ARG A 404 -19.63 -6.97 -22.41
#